data_AF-A0A935ZXB3-F1
#
_entry.id   AF-A0A935ZXB3-F1
#
_cell.length_a   1.000
_cell.length_b   1.000
_cell.length_c   1.000
_cell.angle_alpha   90.00
_cell.angle_beta   90.00
_cell.angle_gamma   90.00
#
_symmetry.space_group_name_H-M   'P 1'
#
loop_
_entity.id
_entity.type
_entity.pdbx_description
1 polymer ?
#
loop_
_entity_poly.entity_id
_entity_poly.type
_entity_poly.pdbx_seq_one_letter_code
_entity_poly.pdbx_strand_id
1 'polypeptide(L)'
;MKHYTLKVIAYILAIIGFTILSSIWCYFYISQILYNSQWLITIYTDHFLACIGIPLAAIGAGIVVILFESKSGPIKFEIFNFKFEGSSGEVIMWILIFISESLMLKLVW
;
A
#
# COMPACT_ATOMS: atom_id res chain seq x y z
N MET A 1 -21.68 2.73 24.16
CA MET A 1 -20.34 2.99 24.75
C MET A 1 -19.30 1.90 24.44
N LYS A 2 -19.60 0.60 24.64
CA LYS A 2 -18.66 -0.52 24.38
C LYS A 2 -18.11 -0.62 22.93
N HIS A 3 -18.89 -0.23 21.93
CA HIS A 3 -18.43 -0.21 20.52
C HIS A 3 -17.43 0.89 20.21
N TYR A 4 -17.50 2.03 20.92
CA TYR A 4 -16.59 3.15 20.67
C TYR A 4 -15.21 2.87 21.24
N THR A 5 -15.16 2.27 22.43
CA THR A 5 -13.91 1.86 23.09
C THR A 5 -13.17 0.79 22.29
N LEU A 6 -13.87 -0.17 21.67
CA LEU A 6 -13.24 -1.20 20.83
C LEU A 6 -12.55 -0.60 19.58
N LYS A 7 -13.21 0.36 18.91
CA LYS A 7 -12.62 1.04 17.75
C LYS A 7 -11.36 1.81 18.14
N VAL A 8 -11.40 2.55 19.25
CA VAL A 8 -10.24 3.32 19.73
C VAL A 8 -9.06 2.42 20.07
N ILE A 9 -9.30 1.29 20.75
CA ILE A 9 -8.25 0.30 21.04
C ILE A 9 -7.66 -0.26 19.75
N ALA A 10 -8.50 -0.64 18.77
CA ALA A 10 -8.03 -1.13 17.48
C ALA A 10 -7.15 -0.10 16.74
N TYR A 11 -7.55 1.18 16.74
CA TYR A 11 -6.74 2.26 16.16
C TYR A 11 -5.40 2.43 16.87
N ILE A 12 -5.37 2.43 18.21
CA ILE A 12 -4.13 2.56 18.99
C ILE A 12 -3.20 1.39 18.70
N LEU A 13 -3.71 0.16 18.67
CA LEU A 13 -2.93 -1.03 18.33
C LEU A 13 -2.37 -0.96 16.90
N ALA A 14 -3.16 -0.48 15.94
CA ALA A 14 -2.71 -0.30 14.56
C ALA A 14 -1.57 0.72 14.47
N ILE A 15 -1.69 1.87 15.16
CA ILE A 15 -0.65 2.91 15.19
C ILE A 15 0.63 2.39 15.84
N ILE A 16 0.52 1.70 16.98
CA ILE A 16 1.67 1.11 17.68
C ILE A 16 2.35 0.09 16.77
N GLY A 17 1.59 -0.83 16.18
CA GLY A 17 2.12 -1.83 15.26
C GLY A 17 2.85 -1.23 14.06
N PHE A 18 2.25 -0.22 13.43
CA PHE A 18 2.86 0.50 12.31
C PHE A 18 4.15 1.22 12.73
N THR A 19 4.15 1.88 13.89
CA THR A 19 5.30 2.62 14.40
C THR A 19 6.47 1.69 14.70
N ILE A 20 6.20 0.55 15.35
CA ILE A 20 7.22 -0.45 15.67
C ILE A 20 7.81 -1.03 14.38
N LEU A 21 6.96 -1.47 13.45
CA LEU A 21 7.41 -2.07 12.20
C LEU A 21 8.26 -1.08 11.39
N SER A 22 7.79 0.16 11.25
CA SER A 22 8.53 1.23 10.56
C SER A 22 9.88 1.51 11.23
N SER A 23 9.92 1.58 12.57
CA SER A 23 11.16 1.83 13.31
C SER A 23 12.20 0.72 13.11
N ILE A 24 11.76 -0.55 13.07
CA ILE A 24 12.64 -1.71 12.81
C ILE A 24 13.26 -1.60 11.41
N TRP A 25 12.45 -1.30 10.39
CA TRP A 25 12.95 -1.14 9.02
C TRP A 25 13.88 0.06 8.86
N CYS A 26 13.57 1.19 9.49
CA CYS A 26 14.43 2.36 9.50
C CYS A 26 15.79 2.05 10.16
N TYR A 27 15.80 1.37 11.30
CA TYR A 27 17.04 0.97 11.96
C TYR A 27 17.87 0.03 11.09
N PHE A 28 17.23 -0.99 10.50
CA PHE A 28 17.91 -1.90 9.58
C PHE A 28 18.53 -1.13 8.41
N TYR A 29 17.76 -0.26 7.75
CA TYR A 29 18.23 0.53 6.62
C TYR A 29 19.42 1.43 6.99
N ILE A 30 19.35 2.13 8.12
CA ILE A 30 20.45 2.99 8.61
C ILE A 30 21.69 2.16 8.94
N SER A 31 21.53 1.01 9.60
CA SER A 31 22.66 0.14 9.91
C SER A 31 23.36 -0.38 8.65
N GLN A 32 22.60 -0.73 7.61
CA GLN A 32 23.17 -1.16 6.33
C GLN A 32 23.96 -0.03 5.64
N ILE A 33 23.46 1.20 5.66
CA ILE A 33 24.20 2.36 5.15
C ILE A 33 25.52 2.58 5.90
N LEU A 34 25.52 2.45 7.22
CA LEU A 34 26.68 2.75 8.06
C LEU A 34 27.75 1.64 8.05
N TYR A 35 27.36 0.38 7.92
CA TYR A 35 28.28 -0.76 8.05
C TYR A 35 28.58 -1.50 6.74
N ASN A 36 27.64 -1.57 5.79
CA ASN A 36 27.85 -2.27 4.51
C ASN A 36 26.86 -1.81 3.42
N SER A 37 27.28 -0.82 2.64
CA SER A 37 26.43 -0.22 1.58
C SER A 37 26.41 -1.00 0.27
N GLN A 38 27.27 -2.01 0.08
CA GLN A 38 27.45 -2.67 -1.22
C GLN A 38 26.16 -3.34 -1.72
N TRP A 39 25.44 -4.00 -0.81
CA TRP A 39 24.16 -4.64 -1.11
C TRP A 39 23.08 -3.62 -1.52
N LEU A 40 22.98 -2.50 -0.79
CA LEU A 40 22.05 -1.41 -1.13
C LEU A 40 22.35 -0.83 -2.51
N ILE A 41 23.63 -0.52 -2.77
CA ILE A 41 24.06 0.05 -4.06
C ILE A 41 23.72 -0.91 -5.20
N THR A 42 23.93 -2.21 -5.01
CA THR A 42 23.58 -3.24 -6.00
C THR A 42 22.07 -3.25 -6.28
N ILE A 43 21.23 -3.25 -5.23
CA ILE A 43 19.76 -3.17 -5.42
C ILE A 43 19.34 -1.89 -6.14
N TYR A 44 19.88 -0.73 -5.74
CA TYR A 44 19.51 0.54 -6.37
C TYR A 44 19.98 0.65 -7.82
N THR A 45 21.06 -0.03 -8.20
CA THR A 45 21.57 -0.04 -9.57
C THR A 45 20.82 -1.05 -10.44
N ASP A 46 20.57 -2.25 -9.93
CA ASP A 46 19.89 -3.32 -10.68
C ASP A 46 18.38 -3.11 -10.76
N HIS A 47 17.75 -2.58 -9.72
CA HIS A 47 16.31 -2.44 -9.58
C HIS A 47 15.86 -0.98 -9.33
N PHE A 48 16.55 -0.01 -9.94
CA PHE A 48 16.24 1.41 -9.81
C PHE A 48 14.76 1.75 -10.04
N LEU A 49 14.16 1.17 -11.08
CA LEU A 49 12.75 1.36 -11.41
C LEU A 49 11.82 0.86 -10.31
N ALA A 50 12.15 -0.26 -9.66
CA ALA A 50 11.38 -0.76 -8.53
C ALA A 50 11.50 0.19 -7.33
N CYS A 51 12.71 0.66 -7.03
CA CYS A 51 12.98 1.52 -5.87
C CYS A 51 12.32 2.90 -5.96
N ILE A 52 12.28 3.52 -7.15
CA ILE A 52 11.75 4.89 -7.32
C ILE A 52 10.40 4.90 -8.03
N GLY A 53 10.23 4.05 -9.05
CA GLY A 53 9.02 4.03 -9.87
C GLY A 53 7.78 3.62 -9.08
N ILE A 54 7.91 2.68 -8.14
CA ILE A 54 6.77 2.21 -7.33
C ILE A 54 6.25 3.32 -6.39
N PRO A 55 7.09 3.99 -5.57
CA PRO A 55 6.63 5.15 -4.80
C PRO A 55 6.00 6.26 -5.65
N LEU A 56 6.58 6.57 -6.82
CA LEU A 56 6.02 7.58 -7.72
C LEU A 56 4.68 7.15 -8.32
N ALA A 57 4.51 5.88 -8.66
CA ALA A 57 3.24 5.34 -9.14
C ALA A 57 2.15 5.45 -8.08
N ALA A 58 2.47 5.19 -6.80
CA ALA A 58 1.56 5.36 -5.69
C ALA A 58 1.12 6.83 -5.54
N ILE A 59 2.04 7.78 -5.65
CA ILE A 59 1.72 9.23 -5.65
C ILE A 59 0.82 9.58 -6.83
N GLY A 60 1.14 9.10 -8.04
CA GLY A 60 0.34 9.34 -9.24
C GLY A 60 -1.09 8.79 -9.11
N ALA A 61 -1.23 7.57 -8.60
CA ALA A 61 -2.54 6.98 -8.30
C ALA A 61 -3.32 7.81 -7.27
N GLY A 62 -2.64 8.28 -6.21
CA GLY A 62 -3.24 9.19 -5.23
C GLY A 62 -3.76 10.49 -5.85
N ILE A 63 -2.99 11.10 -6.75
CA ILE A 63 -3.41 12.31 -7.48
C ILE A 63 -4.66 12.02 -8.33
N VAL A 64 -4.68 10.90 -9.07
CA VAL A 64 -5.85 10.49 -9.86
C VAL A 64 -7.07 10.34 -8.95
N VAL A 65 -6.94 9.63 -7.84
CA VAL A 65 -8.05 9.46 -6.88
C VAL A 65 -8.54 10.81 -6.38
N ILE A 66 -7.65 11.69 -5.90
CA ILE A 66 -8.01 13.01 -5.37
C ILE A 66 -8.70 13.89 -6.43
N LEU A 67 -8.23 13.85 -7.69
CA LEU A 67 -8.80 14.66 -8.77
C LEU A 67 -10.17 14.16 -9.24
N PHE A 68 -10.40 12.85 -9.18
CA PHE A 68 -11.62 12.22 -9.69
C PHE A 68 -12.59 11.76 -8.60
N GLU A 69 -12.27 11.99 -7.32
CA GLU A 69 -13.12 11.59 -6.20
C GLU A 69 -14.44 12.37 -6.22
N SER A 70 -15.50 11.72 -6.70
CA SER A 70 -16.86 12.30 -6.76
C SER A 70 -17.91 11.56 -5.94
N LYS A 71 -17.64 10.38 -5.34
CA LYS A 71 -18.70 9.62 -4.66
C LYS A 71 -18.28 8.99 -3.34
N SER A 72 -18.58 9.69 -2.25
CA SER A 72 -18.63 9.18 -0.87
C SER A 72 -19.85 8.26 -0.64
N GLY A 73 -20.09 7.31 -1.54
CA GLY A 73 -21.22 6.37 -1.47
C GLY A 73 -20.73 4.92 -1.60
N PRO A 74 -21.55 3.92 -1.21
CA PRO A 74 -21.18 2.52 -1.33
C PRO A 74 -20.79 2.19 -2.78
N ILE A 75 -19.61 1.58 -2.96
CA ILE A 75 -19.11 1.16 -4.28
C ILE A 75 -20.11 0.16 -4.87
N LYS A 76 -20.76 0.57 -5.97
CA LYS A 76 -21.66 -0.28 -6.76
C LYS A 76 -20.98 -0.56 -8.07
N PHE A 77 -20.72 -1.82 -8.34
CA PHE A 77 -19.96 -2.24 -9.51
C PHE A 77 -20.64 -3.42 -10.20
N GLU A 78 -20.75 -3.35 -11.51
CA GLU A 78 -21.38 -4.41 -12.32
C GLU A 78 -20.38 -4.92 -13.37
N ILE A 79 -20.08 -6.23 -13.35
CA ILE A 79 -19.25 -6.92 -14.36
C ILE A 79 -20.05 -8.11 -14.89
N PHE A 80 -20.18 -8.24 -16.22
CA PHE A 80 -20.76 -9.42 -16.89
C PHE A 80 -22.01 -9.98 -16.17
N ASN A 81 -22.99 -9.12 -15.86
CA ASN A 81 -24.23 -9.40 -15.11
C ASN A 81 -24.11 -9.67 -13.59
N PHE A 82 -22.92 -9.68 -13.00
CA PHE A 82 -22.76 -9.71 -11.55
C PHE A 82 -22.82 -8.31 -10.96
N LYS A 83 -23.72 -8.10 -9.99
CA LYS A 83 -23.88 -6.84 -9.26
C LYS A 83 -23.21 -6.98 -7.89
N PHE A 84 -22.14 -6.22 -7.68
CA PHE A 84 -21.45 -6.14 -6.40
C PHE A 84 -21.87 -4.86 -5.69
N GLU A 85 -22.37 -5.01 -4.46
CA GLU A 85 -22.76 -3.91 -3.60
C GLU A 85 -22.09 -4.05 -2.22
N GLY A 86 -21.80 -2.92 -1.59
CA GLY A 86 -21.24 -2.86 -0.24
C GLY A 86 -19.76 -3.29 -0.18
N SER A 87 -19.38 -4.02 0.88
CA SER A 87 -17.99 -4.42 1.13
C SER A 87 -17.42 -5.39 0.09
N SER A 88 -18.29 -6.08 -0.66
CA SER A 88 -17.86 -7.01 -1.72
C SER A 88 -17.12 -6.31 -2.87
N GLY A 89 -17.56 -5.09 -3.24
CA GLY A 89 -16.90 -4.29 -4.28
C GLY A 89 -15.51 -3.82 -3.87
N GLU A 90 -15.36 -3.41 -2.61
CA GLU A 90 -14.07 -2.99 -2.05
C GLU A 90 -13.06 -4.16 -2.03
N VAL A 91 -13.48 -5.36 -1.63
CA VAL A 91 -12.60 -6.54 -1.62
C VAL A 91 -12.10 -6.89 -3.02
N ILE A 92 -12.97 -6.87 -4.03
CA ILE A 92 -12.58 -7.18 -5.42
C ILE A 92 -11.59 -6.14 -5.95
N MET A 93 -11.83 -4.86 -5.67
CA MET A 93 -10.90 -3.79 -6.02
C MET A 93 -9.52 -4.03 -5.41
N TRP A 94 -9.45 -4.40 -4.13
CA TRP A 94 -8.17 -4.74 -3.47
C TRP A 94 -7.48 -5.95 -4.10
N ILE A 95 -8.21 -6.99 -4.48
CA ILE A 95 -7.64 -8.15 -5.19
C ILE A 95 -7.03 -7.71 -6.53
N LEU A 96 -7.72 -6.87 -7.30
CA LEU A 96 -7.22 -6.38 -8.58
C LEU A 96 -5.98 -5.48 -8.41
N ILE A 97 -5.98 -4.61 -7.40
CA ILE A 97 -4.81 -3.78 -7.06
C ILE A 97 -3.63 -4.67 -6.69
N PHE A 98 -3.84 -5.64 -5.79
CA PHE A 98 -2.79 -6.55 -5.34
C PHE A 98 -2.17 -7.35 -6.49
N ILE A 99 -2.99 -7.87 -7.41
CA ILE A 99 -2.51 -8.59 -8.60
C ILE A 99 -1.72 -7.64 -9.51
N SER A 100 -2.26 -6.44 -9.75
CA SER A 100 -1.61 -5.45 -10.62
C SER A 100 -0.25 -5.02 -10.09
N GLU A 101 -0.15 -4.73 -8.79
CA GLU A 101 1.11 -4.37 -8.12
C GLU A 101 2.09 -5.53 -8.10
N SER A 102 1.65 -6.75 -7.80
CA SER A 102 2.50 -7.94 -7.78
C SER A 102 3.08 -8.25 -9.17
N LEU A 103 2.28 -8.09 -10.22
CA LEU A 103 2.74 -8.24 -11.60
C LEU A 103 3.74 -7.14 -11.97
N MET A 104 3.46 -5.89 -11.61
CA MET A 104 4.36 -4.78 -11.87
C MET A 104 5.70 -4.97 -11.17
N LEU A 105 5.69 -5.35 -9.89
CA LEU A 105 6.89 -5.70 -9.12
C LEU A 105 7.73 -6.74 -9.83
N LYS A 106 7.13 -7.83 -10.33
CA LYS A 106 7.84 -8.86 -11.09
C LYS A 106 8.42 -8.36 -12.41
N LEU A 107 7.83 -7.34 -13.02
CA LEU A 107 8.32 -6.78 -14.29
C LEU A 107 9.47 -5.79 -14.09
N VAL A 108 9.51 -5.09 -12.95
CA VAL A 108 10.54 -4.08 -12.65
C VAL A 108 11.68 -4.57 -11.76
N TRP A 109 11.54 -5.79 -11.23
CA TRP A 109 12.55 -6.50 -10.47
C TRP A 109 13.35 -7.42 -11.40
#